data_AF-A0A550C832-F1
#
_entry.id   AF-A0A550C832-F1
#
_cell.length_a   1.000
_cell.length_b   1.000
_cell.length_c   1.000
_cell.angle_alpha   90.00
_cell.angle_beta   90.00
_cell.angle_gamma   90.00
#
_symmetry.space_group_name_H-M   'P 1'
#
loop_
_entity.id
_entity.type
_entity.pdbx_description
1 polymer ?
#
loop_
_entity_poly.entity_id
_entity_poly.type
_entity_poly.pdbx_seq_one_letter_code
_entity_poly.pdbx_strand_id
1 'polypeptide(L)' 'MKAIKGVLLTCDPAVKQILLILNEKSNSSGGMKMWRGGFIIDDLDDWHIVIKADEEMRVRRELETELEKNTYTLES' A
#
# COMPACT_ATOMS: atom_id res chain seq x y z
N MET A 1 -23.68 -3.77 -11.23
CA MET A 1 -22.99 -2.79 -10.36
C MET A 1 -22.48 -3.55 -9.14
N LYS A 2 -21.17 -3.66 -8.94
CA LYS A 2 -20.58 -4.28 -7.73
C LYS A 2 -20.00 -3.16 -6.88
N ALA A 3 -20.61 -2.90 -5.72
CA ALA A 3 -20.02 -1.99 -4.75
C ALA A 3 -19.01 -2.77 -3.90
N ILE A 4 -17.76 -2.36 -3.94
CA ILE A 4 -16.69 -2.94 -3.12
C ILE A 4 -16.43 -1.95 -1.99
N LYS A 5 -16.44 -2.42 -0.75
CA LYS A 5 -16.08 -1.60 0.41
C LYS A 5 -14.55 -1.44 0.41
N GLY A 6 -14.08 -0.21 0.27
CA GLY A 6 -12.68 0.15 0.30
C GLY A 6 -12.48 1.45 1.09
N VAL A 7 -11.22 1.73 1.40
CA VAL A 7 -10.78 2.98 2.04
C VAL A 7 -10.10 3.82 0.97
N LEU A 8 -10.53 5.07 0.83
CA LEU A 8 -9.87 6.05 -0.01
C LEU A 8 -8.73 6.67 0.78
N LEU A 9 -7.50 6.47 0.31
CA LEU A 9 -6.31 7.06 0.88
C LEU A 9 -5.91 8.28 0.04
N THR A 10 -5.70 9.41 0.71
CA THR A 10 -5.16 10.63 0.11
C THR A 10 -3.72 10.80 0.59
N CYS A 11 -2.76 10.75 -0.32
CA CYS A 11 -1.34 10.81 -0.01
C CYS A 11 -0.56 11.54 -1.10
N ASP A 12 0.65 11.98 -0.79
CA ASP A 12 1.55 12.55 -1.78
C ASP A 12 2.03 11.48 -2.81
N PRO A 13 2.47 11.89 -4.00
CA PRO A 13 2.90 10.97 -5.05
C PRO A 13 4.07 10.06 -4.65
N ALA A 14 4.94 10.51 -3.73
CA ALA A 14 6.06 9.71 -3.25
C ALA A 14 5.56 8.56 -2.36
N VAL A 15 4.61 8.82 -1.46
CA VAL A 15 3.91 7.79 -0.69
C VAL A 15 3.15 6.83 -1.60
N LYS A 16 2.48 7.31 -2.66
CA LYS A 16 1.79 6.43 -3.64
C LYS A 16 2.77 5.43 -4.26
N GLN A 17 3.98 5.85 -4.62
CA GLN A 17 5.01 4.96 -5.15
C GLN A 17 5.43 3.89 -4.13
N ILE A 18 5.61 4.26 -2.86
CA ILE A 18 5.93 3.29 -1.80
C ILE A 18 4.80 2.26 -1.65
N LEU A 19 3.54 2.70 -1.68
CA LEU A 19 2.38 1.81 -1.61
C LEU A 19 2.32 0.83 -2.78
N LEU A 20 2.65 1.26 -4.01
CA LEU A 20 2.74 0.38 -5.18
C LEU A 20 3.84 -0.68 -5.01
N ILE A 21 5.01 -0.28 -4.51
CA ILE A 21 6.12 -1.20 -4.23
C ILE A 21 5.76 -2.22 -3.14
N LEU A 22 5.09 -1.78 -2.07
CA LEU A 22 4.59 -2.66 -1.00
C LEU A 22 3.56 -3.66 -1.54
N ASN A 23 2.67 -3.19 -2.42
CA ASN A 23 1.70 -4.03 -3.09
C ASN A 23 2.37 -5.09 -3.98
N GLU A 24 3.42 -4.74 -4.74
CA GLU A 24 4.21 -5.69 -5.54
C GLU A 24 4.99 -6.70 -4.68
N LYS A 25 5.59 -6.25 -3.57
CA LYS A 25 6.26 -7.13 -2.59
C LYS A 25 5.29 -8.17 -2.03
N SER A 26 4.07 -7.77 -1.69
CA SER A 26 3.02 -8.68 -1.21
C SER A 26 2.57 -9.70 -2.27
N ASN A 27 2.72 -9.40 -3.56
CA ASN A 27 2.38 -10.31 -4.66
C ASN A 27 3.52 -11.26 -5.04
N SER A 28 4.77 -10.91 -4.70
CA SER A 28 5.97 -11.63 -5.15
C SER A 28 6.44 -12.74 -4.19
N SER A 29 5.92 -12.81 -2.96
CA SER A 29 6.23 -13.91 -2.05
C SER A 29 5.52 -15.19 -2.50
N GLY A 30 6.21 -16.03 -3.27
CA GLY A 30 5.78 -17.32 -3.82
C GLY A 30 5.55 -18.43 -2.78
N GLY A 31 4.92 -18.12 -1.65
CA GLY A 31 4.42 -19.10 -0.69
C GLY A 31 2.94 -19.35 -0.93
N MET A 32 2.53 -20.61 -0.91
CA MET A 32 1.18 -21.14 -1.10
C MET A 32 0.13 -20.48 -0.19
N LYS A 33 -0.33 -19.27 -0.53
CA LYS A 33 -1.46 -18.57 0.10
C LYS A 33 -2.33 -17.96 -0.99
N MET A 34 -3.50 -18.57 -1.15
CA MET A 34 -4.48 -18.41 -2.24
C MET A 34 -5.24 -17.05 -2.24
N TRP A 35 -4.65 -15.98 -1.71
CA TRP A 35 -5.18 -14.62 -1.80
C TRP A 35 -4.19 -13.73 -2.59
N ARG A 36 -3.97 -14.10 -3.86
CA ARG A 36 -3.15 -13.36 -4.84
C ARG A 36 -3.87 -12.13 -5.37
N GLY A 37 -4.16 -11.17 -4.51
CA GLY A 37 -4.66 -9.89 -4.96
C GLY A 37 -4.18 -8.86 -3.99
N GLY A 38 -3.27 -8.00 -4.45
CA GLY A 38 -2.77 -6.85 -3.73
C GLY A 38 -3.85 -6.08 -2.94
N PHE A 39 -3.42 -5.27 -1.99
CA PHE A 39 -4.34 -4.49 -1.16
C PHE A 39 -4.94 -3.30 -1.91
N ILE A 40 -4.34 -2.89 -3.04
CA ILE A 40 -4.85 -1.85 -3.92
C ILE A 40 -6.06 -2.39 -4.70
N ILE A 41 -7.19 -1.71 -4.59
CA ILE A 41 -8.41 -2.00 -5.35
C ILE A 41 -8.38 -1.23 -6.67
N ASP A 42 -8.13 0.07 -6.59
CA ASP A 42 -8.19 1.00 -7.73
C ASP A 42 -7.27 2.18 -7.48
N ASP A 43 -6.65 2.72 -8.53
CA ASP A 43 -5.88 3.95 -8.46
C ASP A 43 -6.60 5.05 -9.26
N LEU A 44 -6.98 6.13 -8.58
CA LEU A 44 -7.84 7.15 -9.16
C LEU A 44 -7.02 8.24 -9.84
N ASP A 45 -5.99 8.74 -9.14
CA ASP A 45 -5.13 9.83 -9.58
C ASP A 45 -3.77 9.75 -8.87
N ASP A 46 -2.85 10.68 -9.12
CA ASP A 46 -1.53 10.76 -8.46
C ASP A 46 -1.60 10.88 -6.92
N TRP A 47 -2.71 11.38 -6.38
CA TRP A 47 -2.88 11.67 -4.95
C TRP A 47 -3.87 10.75 -4.25
N HIS A 48 -4.64 9.97 -5.01
CA HIS A 48 -5.78 9.21 -4.51
C HIS A 48 -5.68 7.75 -4.92
N ILE A 49 -5.74 6.87 -3.93
CA ILE A 49 -5.74 5.42 -4.14
C ILE A 49 -6.79 4.75 -3.26
N VAL A 50 -7.46 3.75 -3.79
CA VAL A 50 -8.46 2.97 -3.07
C VAL A 50 -7.84 1.64 -2.67
N ILE A 51 -7.86 1.34 -1.37
CA ILE A 51 -7.34 0.10 -0.81
C ILE A 51 -8.44 -0.71 -0.11
N LYS A 52 -8.18 -2.00 0.12
CA LYS A 52 -9.05 -2.85 0.92
C LYS A 52 -9.08 -2.37 2.36
N ALA A 53 -10.28 -2.21 2.92
CA ALA A 53 -10.46 -1.76 4.29
C ALA A 53 -9.76 -2.67 5.32
N ASP A 54 -9.75 -3.99 5.07
CA ASP A 54 -9.09 -4.96 5.95
C ASP A 54 -7.56 -4.79 6.00
N GLU A 55 -6.96 -4.17 4.98
CA GLU A 55 -5.51 -3.99 4.88
C GLU A 55 -5.07 -2.57 5.29
N GLU A 56 -5.98 -1.64 5.57
CA GLU A 56 -5.65 -0.25 5.97
C GLU A 56 -4.66 -0.20 7.13
N MET A 57 -4.95 -0.93 8.21
CA MET A 57 -4.09 -0.98 9.40
C MET A 57 -2.69 -1.56 9.10
N ARG A 58 -2.59 -2.50 8.17
CA ARG A 58 -1.31 -3.09 7.77
C ARG A 58 -0.51 -2.12 6.93
N VAL A 59 -1.16 -1.56 5.91
CA VAL A 59 -0.57 -0.57 4.99
C VAL A 59 -0.04 0.62 5.78
N ARG A 60 -0.79 1.13 6.76
CA ARG A 60 -0.34 2.25 7.59
C ARG A 60 0.92 1.92 8.38
N ARG A 61 0.98 0.72 8.98
CA ARG A 61 2.13 0.28 9.77
C ARG A 61 3.37 -0.01 8.91
N GLU A 62 3.18 -0.61 7.73
CA GLU A 62 4.27 -0.81 6.77
C GLU A 62 4.79 0.51 6.22
N LEU A 63 3.90 1.45 5.91
CA LEU A 63 4.28 2.78 5.45
C LEU A 63 5.08 3.53 6.52
N GLU A 64 4.62 3.54 7.78
CA GLU A 64 5.36 4.09 8.92
C GLU A 64 6.76 3.44 9.03
N THR A 65 6.84 2.11 8.91
CA THR A 65 8.11 1.38 8.97
C THR A 65 9.07 1.75 7.83
N GLU A 66 8.56 1.88 6.59
CA GLU A 66 9.40 2.26 5.44
C GLU A 66 9.82 3.74 5.51
N LEU A 67 8.99 4.62 6.09
CA LEU A 67 9.34 6.02 6.34
C LEU A 67 10.39 6.17 7.45
N GLU A 68 10.29 5.38 8.52
CA GLU A 68 11.29 5.36 9.60
C GLU A 68 12.66 4.87 9.10
N LYS A 69 12.69 3.80 8.29
CA LYS A 69 13.93 3.30 7.67
C LYS A 69 14.61 4.34 6.78
N ASN A 70 13.84 5.13 6.04
CA ASN A 70 14.37 6.20 5.19
C ASN A 70 14.80 7.45 5.98
N THR A 71 14.28 7.64 7.19
CA THR A 71 14.70 8.77 8.05
C THR A 71 16.05 8.49 8.72
N TYR A 72 16.36 7.22 9.00
CA TYR A 72 17.62 6.83 9.65
C TYR A 72 18.87 6.89 8.74
N THR A 73 18.70 7.03 7.43
CA THR A 73 19.82 7.07 6.47
C THR A 73 20.26 8.47 6.09
N LEU A 74 19.57 9.52 6.55
CA LEU A 74 19.93 10.92 6.28
C LEU A 74 20.95 11.50 7.29
N GLU A 75 21.34 10.73 8.31
CA GLU A 75 22.29 11.14 9.33
C GLU A 75 23.42 10.10 9.46
N SER A 76 24.33 10.06 8.48
CA SER A 76 25.64 9.42 8.58
C SER A 76 26.66 10.11 7.68
#